data_AF-A0A925U818-F1
#
_entry.id   AF-A0A925U818-F1
#
_cell.length_a   1.000
_cell.length_b   1.000
_cell.length_c   1.000
_cell.angle_alpha   90.00
_cell.angle_beta   90.00
_cell.angle_gamma   90.00
#
_symmetry.space_group_name_H-M   'P 1'
#
loop_
_entity.id
_entity.type
_entity.pdbx_description
1 polymer ?
#
loop_
_entity_poly.entity_id
_entity_poly.type
_entity_poly.pdbx_seq_one_letter_code
_entity_poly.pdbx_strand_id
1 'polypeptide(L)'
;MEIHLPFASDDCIGLSETDFADYKIPEPPQGVKKGRSKTHLLFNNSEEALKYAIHLNDVHERMEASSEYECSKKKIRQIIEAVNQQVDFKSINFD
;
A
#
# COMPACT_ATOMS: atom_id res chain seq x y z
N MET A 1 8.45 11.18 -2.98
CA MET A 1 6.99 11.10 -3.17
C MET A 1 6.34 10.53 -1.92
N GLU A 2 5.18 11.04 -1.51
CA GLU A 2 4.40 10.48 -0.40
C GLU A 2 3.02 10.03 -0.92
N ILE A 3 2.60 8.81 -0.57
CA ILE A 3 1.24 8.30 -0.82
C ILE A 3 0.48 8.32 0.50
N HIS A 4 -0.62 9.06 0.53
CA HIS A 4 -1.47 9.16 1.71
C HIS A 4 -2.50 8.03 1.69
N LEU A 5 -2.49 7.20 2.73
CA LEU A 5 -3.49 6.14 2.90
C LEU A 5 -4.70 6.66 3.67
N PRO A 6 -5.91 6.13 3.39
CA PRO A 6 -7.12 6.47 4.14
C PRO A 6 -7.01 6.04 5.62
N PHE A 7 -7.73 6.75 6.49
CA PHE A 7 -7.70 6.55 7.95
C PHE A 7 -8.03 5.10 8.34
N ALA A 8 -7.37 4.60 9.38
CA ALA A 8 -7.65 3.30 9.98
C ALA A 8 -8.84 3.37 10.94
N SER A 9 -10.02 2.87 10.55
CA SER A 9 -11.10 2.54 11.50
C SER A 9 -11.15 1.03 11.70
N ASP A 10 -11.46 0.59 12.92
CA ASP A 10 -11.32 -0.76 13.49
C ASP A 10 -11.94 -1.98 12.74
N ASP A 11 -12.36 -1.84 11.49
CA ASP A 11 -13.01 -2.88 10.67
C ASP A 11 -12.23 -3.22 9.39
N CYS A 12 -10.90 -3.40 9.48
CA CYS A 12 -10.03 -3.64 8.32
C CYS A 12 -10.11 -2.52 7.24
N ILE A 13 -10.53 -1.33 7.67
CA ILE A 13 -10.57 -0.11 6.87
C ILE A 13 -9.35 0.70 7.31
N GLY A 14 -8.36 0.84 6.44
CA GLY A 14 -7.12 1.59 6.68
C GLY A 14 -5.96 0.76 7.25
N LEU A 15 -4.80 1.41 7.35
CA LEU A 15 -3.51 0.77 7.57
C LEU A 15 -2.76 1.39 8.74
N SER A 16 -2.19 0.56 9.61
CA SER A 16 -1.22 0.91 10.63
C SER A 16 0.18 0.41 10.24
N GLU A 17 1.20 0.92 10.91
CA GLU A 17 2.57 0.42 10.78
C GLU A 17 2.70 -1.05 11.19
N THR A 18 1.93 -1.48 12.19
CA THR A 18 1.86 -2.89 12.61
C THR A 18 1.29 -3.79 11.53
N ASP A 19 0.52 -3.26 10.57
CA ASP A 19 0.05 -4.06 9.43
C ASP A 19 1.19 -4.50 8.51
N PHE A 20 2.30 -3.77 8.50
CA PHE A 20 3.50 -4.14 7.74
C PHE A 20 4.44 -5.05 8.53
N ALA A 21 4.48 -4.89 9.86
CA ALA A 21 5.32 -5.70 10.73
C ALA A 21 4.72 -7.09 11.02
N ASP A 22 3.40 -7.16 11.26
CA ASP A 22 2.72 -8.35 11.77
C ASP A 22 2.03 -9.17 10.66
N TYR A 23 1.91 -8.64 9.43
CA TYR A 23 1.22 -9.30 8.33
C TYR A 23 2.11 -9.49 7.09
N LYS A 24 1.63 -10.30 6.15
CA LYS A 24 2.26 -10.53 4.83
C LYS A 24 2.10 -9.34 3.87
N ILE A 25 2.17 -8.11 4.35
CA ILE A 25 2.18 -6.90 3.52
C ILE A 25 3.63 -6.44 3.39
N PRO A 26 4.22 -6.48 2.18
CA PRO A 26 5.55 -5.93 1.94
C PRO A 26 5.65 -4.47 2.38
N GLU A 27 6.80 -4.06 2.95
CA GLU A 27 7.05 -2.65 3.25
C GLU A 27 7.42 -1.86 1.98
N PRO A 28 7.01 -0.59 1.88
CA PRO A 28 7.46 0.28 0.78
C PRO A 28 8.97 0.56 0.88
N PRO A 29 9.68 0.76 -0.24
CA PRO A 29 11.14 0.86 -0.28
C PRO A 29 11.75 1.99 0.57
N GLN A 30 11.06 3.13 0.72
CA GLN A 30 11.52 4.25 1.56
C GLN A 30 10.89 4.24 2.97
N GLY A 31 10.12 3.21 3.29
CA GLY A 31 9.50 3.02 4.59
C GLY A 31 8.14 3.69 4.76
N VAL A 32 7.61 3.54 5.96
CA VAL A 32 6.28 4.00 6.37
C VAL A 32 6.43 5.13 7.39
N LYS A 33 5.66 6.20 7.23
CA LYS A 33 5.63 7.32 8.17
C LYS A 33 4.26 7.44 8.81
N LYS A 34 4.24 7.48 10.15
CA LYS A 34 3.02 7.66 10.94
C LYS A 34 2.71 9.15 11.15
N GLY A 35 1.55 9.58 10.69
CA GLY A 35 0.93 10.84 11.06
C GLY A 35 -0.07 10.65 12.21
N ARG A 36 -0.49 11.75 12.85
CA ARG A 36 -1.49 11.74 13.95
C ARG A 36 -2.81 11.07 13.58
N SER A 37 -3.12 10.98 12.29
CA SER A 37 -4.37 10.41 11.77
C SER A 37 -4.20 9.70 10.42
N LYS A 38 -2.97 9.54 9.91
CA LYS A 38 -2.76 8.99 8.56
C LYS A 38 -1.47 8.18 8.52
N THR A 39 -1.45 7.14 7.70
CA THR A 39 -0.24 6.40 7.36
C THR A 39 0.21 6.86 5.98
N HIS A 40 1.49 7.22 5.87
CA HIS A 40 2.09 7.72 4.64
C HIS A 40 3.11 6.70 4.17
N LEU A 41 2.99 6.26 2.92
CA LEU A 41 4.00 5.42 2.28
C LEU A 41 4.99 6.32 1.56
N LEU A 42 6.28 6.11 1.80
CA LEU A 42 7.34 6.90 1.22
C LEU A 42 7.90 6.17 0.00
N PHE A 43 8.12 6.93 -1.07
CA PHE A 43 8.76 6.47 -2.30
C PHE A 43 9.71 7.54 -2.84
N ASN A 44 10.73 7.15 -3.59
CA ASN A 44 11.63 8.07 -4.29
C ASN A 44 10.86 8.87 -5.34
N ASN A 45 10.05 8.20 -6.16
CA ASN A 45 9.31 8.79 -7.27
C ASN A 45 8.02 8.00 -7.60
N SER A 46 7.28 8.49 -8.60
CA SER A 46 6.05 7.87 -9.14
C SER A 46 6.26 6.45 -9.66
N GLU A 47 7.40 6.17 -10.29
CA GLU A 47 7.72 4.86 -10.86
C GLU A 47 7.91 3.80 -9.76
N GLU A 48 8.62 4.15 -8.69
CA GLU A 48 8.83 3.26 -7.54
C GLU A 48 7.51 2.95 -6.82
N ALA A 49 6.64 3.96 -6.65
CA ALA A 49 5.30 3.76 -6.11
C ALA A 49 4.48 2.80 -6.97
N LEU A 50 4.52 2.94 -8.31
CA LEU A 50 3.81 2.06 -9.23
C LEU A 50 4.36 0.62 -9.21
N LYS A 51 5.69 0.44 -9.22
CA LYS A 51 6.34 -0.88 -9.09
C LYS A 51 5.91 -1.58 -7.82
N TYR A 52 5.83 -0.82 -6.72
CA TYR A 52 5.35 -1.33 -5.46
C TYR A 52 3.87 -1.76 -5.52
N ALA A 53 2.99 -0.98 -6.14
CA ALA A 53 1.59 -1.39 -6.36
C ALA A 53 1.45 -2.66 -7.21
N ILE A 54 2.30 -2.84 -8.24
CA ILE A 54 2.33 -4.07 -9.04
C ILE A 54 2.76 -5.27 -8.18
N HIS A 55 3.83 -5.11 -7.39
CA HIS A 55 4.28 -6.15 -6.47
C HIS A 55 3.20 -6.53 -5.44
N LEU A 56 2.48 -5.55 -4.93
CA LEU A 56 1.36 -5.77 -4.03
C LEU A 56 0.20 -6.52 -4.70
N ASN A 57 -0.08 -6.25 -5.98
CA ASN A 57 -1.10 -6.99 -6.73
C ASN A 57 -0.72 -8.47 -6.87
N ASP A 58 0.54 -8.76 -7.20
CA ASP A 58 1.08 -10.12 -7.25
C ASP A 58 0.92 -10.85 -5.91
N VAL A 59 1.22 -10.17 -4.79
CA VAL A 59 1.03 -10.74 -3.46
C VAL A 59 -0.45 -11.01 -3.21
N HIS A 60 -1.32 -10.05 -3.50
CA HIS A 60 -2.77 -10.19 -3.34
C HIS A 60 -3.33 -11.40 -4.10
N GLU A 61 -2.89 -11.62 -5.35
CA GLU A 61 -3.31 -12.77 -6.17
C GLU A 61 -2.81 -14.12 -5.64
N ARG A 62 -1.58 -14.15 -5.08
CA ARG A 62 -1.00 -15.37 -4.50
C ARG A 62 -1.55 -15.73 -3.12
N MET A 63 -2.19 -14.79 -2.43
CA MET A 63 -2.79 -15.07 -1.13
C MET A 63 -4.00 -16.00 -1.31
N GLU A 64 -4.02 -17.12 -0.59
CA GLU A 64 -5.12 -18.07 -0.62
C GLU A 64 -6.44 -17.40 -0.20
N ALA A 65 -7.56 -17.88 -0.75
CA ALA A 65 -8.90 -17.49 -0.32
C ALA A 65 -9.23 -18.15 1.02
N SER A 66 -8.60 -17.67 2.08
CA SER A 66 -8.88 -18.04 3.48
C SER A 66 -9.35 -16.79 4.24
N SER A 67 -10.25 -16.99 5.20
CA SER A 67 -10.77 -15.95 6.09
C SER A 67 -9.66 -15.26 6.89
N GLU A 68 -8.52 -15.93 7.08
CA GLU A 68 -7.34 -15.38 7.77
C GLU A 68 -6.67 -14.23 7.00
N TYR A 69 -6.85 -14.18 5.67
CA TYR A 69 -6.17 -13.22 4.79
C TYR A 69 -7.09 -12.13 4.24
N GLU A 70 -8.39 -12.17 4.53
CA GLU A 70 -9.38 -11.21 4.04
C GLU A 70 -9.00 -9.75 4.37
N CYS A 71 -8.55 -9.50 5.59
CA CYS A 71 -8.16 -8.15 6.00
C CYS A 71 -6.88 -7.66 5.33
N SER A 72 -5.85 -8.50 5.22
CA SER A 72 -4.63 -8.16 4.49
C SER A 72 -4.93 -7.90 3.01
N LYS A 73 -5.79 -8.70 2.38
CA LYS A 73 -6.21 -8.49 0.98
C LYS A 73 -6.89 -7.14 0.78
N LYS A 74 -7.85 -6.79 1.65
CA LYS A 74 -8.52 -5.48 1.61
C LYS A 74 -7.54 -4.33 1.79
N LYS A 75 -6.60 -4.43 2.73
CA LYS A 75 -5.56 -3.42 2.97
C LYS A 75 -4.62 -3.26 1.79
N ILE A 76 -4.14 -4.36 1.21
CA ILE A 76 -3.32 -4.33 0.00
C ILE A 76 -4.05 -3.61 -1.14
N ARG A 77 -5.33 -3.93 -1.36
CA ARG A 77 -6.14 -3.28 -2.39
C ARG A 77 -6.26 -1.78 -2.16
N GLN A 78 -6.46 -1.34 -0.92
CA GLN A 78 -6.50 0.09 -0.58
C GLN A 78 -5.18 0.80 -0.87
N ILE A 79 -4.03 0.14 -0.63
CA ILE A 79 -2.73 0.70 -0.99
C ILE A 79 -2.63 0.88 -2.50
N ILE A 80 -2.98 -0.16 -3.27
CA ILE A 80 -2.92 -0.12 -4.75
C ILE A 80 -3.80 1.00 -5.29
N GLU A 81 -5.03 1.14 -4.78
CA GLU A 81 -5.95 2.22 -5.16
C GLU A 81 -5.38 3.61 -4.80
N ALA A 82 -4.81 3.77 -3.61
CA ALA A 82 -4.22 5.04 -3.16
C ALA A 82 -3.00 5.43 -4.02
N VAL A 83 -2.15 4.47 -4.38
CA VAL A 83 -1.03 4.68 -5.30
C VAL A 83 -1.55 5.13 -6.65
N ASN A 84 -2.48 4.39 -7.26
CA ASN A 84 -3.03 4.70 -8.57
C ASN A 84 -3.76 6.06 -8.62
N GLN A 85 -4.30 6.55 -7.50
CA GLN A 85 -4.95 7.87 -7.46
C GLN A 85 -3.97 9.03 -7.32
N GLN A 86 -2.80 8.81 -6.72
CA GLN A 86 -1.86 9.88 -6.33
C GLN A 86 -0.59 9.89 -7.16
N VAL A 87 -0.29 8.82 -7.89
CA VAL A 87 0.82 8.76 -8.84
C VAL A 87 0.55 9.67 -10.02
N ASP A 88 1.52 10.53 -10.34
CA ASP A 88 1.49 11.31 -11.55
C ASP A 88 1.98 10.47 -12.73
N PHE A 89 1.06 9.83 -13.44
CA PHE A 89 1.36 9.02 -14.62
C PHE A 89 2.03 9.80 -15.75
N LYS A 90 1.88 11.13 -15.81
CA LYS A 90 2.53 11.95 -16.85
C LYS A 90 4.04 12.11 -16.61
N SER A 91 4.49 11.85 -15.39
CA SER A 91 5.91 11.92 -14.99
C SER A 91 6.66 10.59 -15.18
N ILE A 92 5.98 9.52 -15.61
CA ILE A 92 6.55 8.18 -15.73
C ILE A 92 7.05 7.97 -17.16
N ASN A 93 8.36 7.77 -17.32
CA ASN A 93 8.92 7.26 -18.56
C ASN A 93 8.78 5.73 -18.57
N PHE A 94 8.01 5.23 -19.53
CA PHE A 94 7.94 3.82 -19.89
C PHE A 94 8.93 3.58 -21.05
N ASP A 95 10.22 3.79 -20.79
CA ASP A 95 11.30 3.40 -21.71
C ASP A 95 11.73 1.94 -21.45
#